data_AF-A0A1F7LML2-F1
#
_entry.id   AF-A0A1F7LML2-F1
#
_cell.length_a   1.000
_cell.length_b   1.000
_cell.length_c   1.000
_cell.angle_alpha   90.00
_cell.angle_beta   90.00
_cell.angle_gamma   90.00
#
_symmetry.space_group_name_H-M   'P 1'
#
loop_
_entity.id
_entity.type
_entity.pdbx_description
1 polymer ?
#
loop_
_entity_poly.entity_id
_entity_poly.type
_entity_poly.pdbx_seq_one_letter_code
_entity_poly.pdbx_strand_id
1 'polypeptide(L)' 'MGLAPSLEPPHREFAEAIGVILAAARRHGVAPGIHNARPETASRRIADGWLMVGCGSDVAYVTAGARAAREALRTR' A
#
# COMPACT_ATOMS: atom_id res chain seq x y z
N MET A 1 -16.17 -0.01 7.19
CA MET A 1 -16.31 -1.44 6.82
C MET A 1 -16.37 -2.35 8.04
N GLY A 2 -15.91 -1.97 9.24
CA GLY A 2 -15.97 -2.86 10.42
C GLY A 2 -14.91 -3.98 10.42
N LEU A 3 -13.96 -3.91 9.49
CA LEU A 3 -12.84 -4.83 9.35
C LEU A 3 -11.68 -4.46 10.28
N ALA A 4 -10.85 -5.45 10.60
CA ALA A 4 -9.61 -5.24 11.32
C ALA A 4 -8.68 -4.26 10.53
N PRO A 5 -7.99 -3.34 11.22
CA PRO A 5 -7.06 -2.43 10.56
C PRO A 5 -5.95 -3.18 9.82
N SER A 6 -5.75 -2.86 8.56
CA SER A 6 -4.67 -3.40 7.74
C SER A 6 -4.32 -2.42 6.62
N LEU A 7 -3.03 -2.30 6.31
CA LEU A 7 -2.55 -1.61 5.11
C LEU A 7 -2.63 -2.50 3.85
N GLU A 8 -2.90 -3.79 4.05
CA GLU A 8 -2.99 -4.81 2.99
C GLU A 8 -4.18 -5.74 3.29
N PRO A 9 -5.42 -5.21 3.36
CA PRO A 9 -6.58 -5.99 3.75
C PRO A 9 -6.93 -7.02 2.65
N PRO A 10 -7.00 -8.33 2.98
CA PRO A 10 -7.34 -9.37 2.03
C PRO A 10 -8.86 -9.54 1.86
N HIS A 11 -9.63 -8.46 2.04
CA HIS A 11 -11.08 -8.51 2.10
C HIS A 11 -11.70 -8.07 0.77
N ARG A 12 -12.63 -8.88 0.25
CA ARG A 12 -13.34 -8.60 -1.01
C ARG A 12 -14.05 -7.24 -0.96
N GLU A 13 -14.75 -6.93 0.13
CA GLU A 13 -15.45 -5.66 0.32
C GLU A 13 -14.52 -4.44 0.26
N PHE A 14 -13.27 -4.58 0.70
CA PHE A 14 -12.26 -3.53 0.54
C PHE A 14 -11.90 -3.33 -0.93
N ALA A 15 -11.67 -4.42 -1.66
CA ALA A 15 -11.34 -4.38 -3.09
C ALA A 15 -12.48 -3.74 -3.91
N GLU A 16 -13.73 -4.07 -3.60
CA GLU A 16 -14.91 -3.47 -4.23
C GLU A 16 -15.01 -1.97 -3.89
N ALA A 17 -14.81 -1.59 -2.62
CA ALA A 17 -14.86 -0.19 -2.19
C ALA A 17 -13.80 0.68 -2.88
N ILE A 18 -12.54 0.24 -2.97
CA ILE A 18 -11.50 1.01 -3.67
C ILE A 18 -11.75 1.06 -5.18
N GLY A 19 -12.41 0.05 -5.75
CA GLY A 19 -12.84 0.05 -7.16
C GLY A 19 -13.87 1.15 -7.45
N VAL A 20 -14.83 1.35 -6.54
CA VAL A 20 -15.81 2.44 -6.63
C VAL A 20 -15.12 3.80 -6.58
N ILE A 21 -14.15 3.98 -5.68
CA ILE A 21 -13.37 5.21 -5.55
C ILE A 21 -12.57 5.50 -6.83
N LEU A 22 -11.87 4.49 -7.37
CA LEU A 22 -11.10 4.62 -8.61
C LEU A 22 -12.00 5.02 -9.78
N ALA A 23 -13.17 4.37 -9.93
CA ALA A 23 -14.13 4.69 -10.98
C ALA A 23 -14.69 6.11 -10.83
N ALA A 24 -14.96 6.56 -9.60
CA ALA A 24 -15.41 7.92 -9.34
C ALA A 24 -14.34 8.96 -9.67
N ALA A 25 -13.09 8.76 -9.23
CA ALA A 25 -11.97 9.64 -9.51
C ALA A 25 -11.78 9.83 -11.03
N ARG A 26 -11.82 8.72 -11.79
CA ARG A 26 -11.78 8.74 -13.25
C ARG A 26 -12.92 9.54 -13.87
N ARG A 27 -14.16 9.29 -13.44
CA ARG A 27 -15.36 10.00 -13.94
C ARG A 27 -15.27 11.51 -13.72
N HIS A 28 -14.64 11.95 -12.64
CA HIS A 28 -14.53 13.36 -12.29
C HIS A 28 -13.19 14.00 -12.69
N GLY A 29 -12.31 13.29 -13.40
CA GLY A 29 -11.01 13.81 -13.81
C GLY A 29 -10.06 14.13 -12.65
N VAL A 30 -10.25 13.50 -11.49
CA VAL A 30 -9.42 13.69 -10.29
C VAL A 30 -8.38 12.57 -10.23
N ALA A 31 -7.13 12.90 -9.89
CA ALA A 31 -6.06 11.92 -9.76
C ALA A 31 -6.31 10.98 -8.56
N PRO A 32 -6.54 9.67 -8.78
CA PRO A 32 -6.74 8.71 -7.69
C PRO A 32 -5.43 8.41 -6.96
N GLY A 33 -5.48 8.40 -5.62
CA GLY A 33 -4.34 8.08 -4.76
C GLY A 33 -4.63 6.98 -3.73
N ILE A 34 -3.63 6.13 -3.46
CA ILE A 34 -3.72 5.02 -2.49
C ILE A 34 -2.36 4.73 -1.86
N HIS A 35 -2.34 4.51 -0.54
CA HIS A 35 -1.14 4.09 0.20
C HIS A 35 -1.12 2.57 0.36
N ASN A 36 0.05 1.96 0.18
CA ASN A 36 0.26 0.52 0.27
C ASN A 36 1.49 0.24 1.13
N ALA A 37 1.52 -0.88 1.85
CA ALA A 37 2.68 -1.22 2.68
C ALA A 37 3.75 -2.00 1.91
N ARG A 38 3.37 -2.68 0.83
CA ARG A 38 4.27 -3.60 0.09
C ARG A 38 4.50 -3.16 -1.36
N PRO A 39 5.71 -3.35 -1.90
CA PRO A 39 6.01 -3.05 -3.31
C PRO A 39 5.09 -3.77 -4.29
N GLU A 40 4.72 -5.03 -4.02
CA GLU A 40 3.88 -5.82 -4.92
C GLU A 40 2.46 -5.24 -5.02
N THR A 41 1.93 -4.72 -3.91
CA THR A 41 0.63 -4.05 -3.92
C THR A 41 0.72 -2.71 -4.63
N ALA A 42 1.75 -1.92 -4.39
CA ALA A 42 1.96 -0.66 -5.11
C ALA A 42 2.01 -0.88 -6.63
N SER A 43 2.78 -1.88 -7.10
CA SER A 43 2.83 -2.25 -8.53
C SER A 43 1.47 -2.62 -9.10
N ARG A 44 0.65 -3.40 -8.35
CA ARG A 44 -0.72 -3.71 -8.76
C ARG A 44 -1.58 -2.45 -8.86
N ARG A 45 -1.48 -1.50 -7.92
CA ARG A 45 -2.23 -0.24 -7.98
C ARG A 45 -1.84 0.63 -9.15
N ILE A 46 -0.57 0.68 -9.50
CA ILE A 46 -0.12 1.37 -10.72
C ILE A 46 -0.78 0.71 -11.95
N ALA A 47 -0.77 -0.62 -12.04
CA ALA A 47 -1.41 -1.36 -13.13
C ALA A 47 -2.94 -1.18 -13.18
N ASP A 48 -3.60 -1.12 -12.03
CA ASP A 48 -5.04 -0.82 -11.90
C ASP A 48 -5.36 0.61 -12.39
N GLY A 49 -4.37 1.50 -12.46
CA GLY A 49 -4.45 2.88 -12.94
C GLY A 49 -4.65 3.92 -11.84
N TRP A 50 -4.12 3.66 -10.64
CA TRP A 50 -3.91 4.68 -9.61
C TRP A 50 -2.71 5.56 -9.99
N LEU A 51 -2.81 6.87 -9.77
CA LEU A 51 -1.77 7.83 -10.20
C LEU A 51 -0.85 8.26 -9.06
N MET A 52 -1.37 8.34 -7.82
CA MET A 52 -0.58 8.66 -6.63
C MET A 52 -0.47 7.44 -5.72
N VAL A 53 0.60 6.65 -5.89
CA VAL A 53 0.76 5.36 -5.21
C VAL A 53 1.84 5.46 -4.13
N GLY A 54 1.42 5.40 -2.87
CA GLY A 54 2.34 5.29 -1.74
C GLY A 54 2.93 3.88 -1.65
N CYS A 55 4.24 3.79 -1.43
CA CYS A 55 4.98 2.55 -1.26
C CYS A 55 5.69 2.57 0.09
N GLY A 56 5.04 2.04 1.12
CA GLY A 56 5.55 1.98 2.49
C GLY A 56 5.62 3.34 3.18
N SER A 57 6.29 3.36 4.34
CA SER A 57 6.60 4.55 5.12
C SER A 57 8.08 4.59 5.47
N ASP A 58 8.60 5.79 5.71
CA ASP A 58 9.96 6.03 6.16
C ASP A 58 10.29 5.24 7.44
N VAL A 59 9.40 5.28 8.44
CA VAL A 59 9.56 4.56 9.70
C VAL A 59 9.63 3.05 9.47
N ALA A 60 8.84 2.50 8.54
CA ALA A 60 8.87 1.07 8.22
C ALA A 60 10.22 0.70 7.59
N TYR A 61 10.71 1.50 6.63
CA TYR A 61 11.98 1.24 5.97
C TYR A 61 13.18 1.40 6.90
N VAL A 62 13.23 2.47 7.69
CA VAL A 62 14.30 2.70 8.67
C VAL A 62 14.32 1.58 9.71
N THR A 63 13.16 1.17 10.21
CA THR A 63 13.06 0.07 11.17
C THR A 63 13.54 -1.26 10.56
N ALA A 64 13.13 -1.57 9.33
CA ALA A 64 13.56 -2.79 8.65
C ALA A 64 15.07 -2.80 8.40
N GLY A 65 15.64 -1.70 7.92
CA GLY A 65 17.07 -1.55 7.71
C GLY A 65 17.88 -1.68 9.00
N ALA A 66 17.44 -1.04 10.09
CA ALA A 66 18.09 -1.16 11.39
C ALA A 66 18.05 -2.59 11.94
N ARG A 67 16.93 -3.30 11.75
CA ARG A 67 16.81 -4.72 12.15
C ARG A 67 17.79 -5.59 11.37
N ALA A 68 17.86 -5.42 10.05
CA ALA A 68 18.77 -6.17 9.18
C ALA A 68 20.25 -5.94 9.55
N ALA A 69 20.63 -4.68 9.80
CA ALA A 69 21.99 -4.34 10.24
C ALA A 69 22.35 -5.01 11.57
N ARG A 70 21.43 -4.98 12.55
CA ARG A 70 21.63 -5.65 13.85
C ARG A 70 21.75 -7.16 13.71
N GLU A 71 20.96 -7.78 12.84
CA GLU A 71 21.00 -9.23 12.62
C GLU A 71 22.33 -9.68 12.01
N ALA A 72 22.85 -8.94 11.03
CA ALA A 72 24.15 -9.21 10.43
C ALA A 72 25.32 -9.16 11.44
N LEU A 73 25.20 -8.36 12.50
CA LEU A 73 26.18 -8.31 13.60
C LEU A 73 26.09 -9.51 14.54
N ARG A 74 24.90 -10.08 14.74
CA ARG A 74 24.67 -11.23 15.65
C ARG A 74 25.11 -12.57 15.05
N THR A 75 25.30 -12.62 13.74
CA THR A 75 25.76 -13.81 13.01
C THR A 75 27.30 -13.85 12.89
N ARG A 76 28.02 -13.04 13.68
CA ARG A 76 29.47 -13.10 13.86
C ARG A 76 29.84 -13.52 15.28
#